data_AF-A0A059EAY7-F1
#
_entry.id   AF-A0A059EAY7-F1
#
_cell.length_a   1.000
_cell.length_b   1.000
_cell.length_c   1.000
_cell.angle_alpha   90.00
_cell.angle_beta   90.00
_cell.angle_gamma   90.00
#
_symmetry.space_group_name_H-M   'P 1'
#
loop_
_entity.id
_entity.type
_entity.pdbx_description
1 polymer ?
#
loop_
_entity_poly.entity_id
_entity_poly.type
_entity_poly.pdbx_seq_one_letter_code
_entity_poly.pdbx_strand_id
1 'polypeptide(L)'
;MYDCDSNDWEYALWSSLSLEFLARAALANISPALLAETDRNASNLYFALGFTPFEERFSPRSIAISEVFKRLAGILPEFTKEHESFGVVHTGKRNAELHSGELAFEGVKGSTWQPRFYQTCKVLLTSMSIPLEEFVGKNEAEVAKKLIDAAADESAKAVKGEMEAHRKVWNAKPDDERSAVKTQAAVWATRQYGHRVDCPSCGSTALIFGEPVSAPTQKLDDGEIIESQDHLPTHFECVACGLKIAGLSRLAVVGLSDRYKKTQTYDAAEYYAPADDWSHYEDDNNEP
;
A
#
# COMPACT_ATOMS: atom_id res chain seq x y z
N MET A 1 9.85 6.30 -5.90
CA MET A 1 8.66 5.91 -5.11
C MET A 1 7.65 7.04 -5.02
N TYR A 2 8.06 8.31 -4.85
CA TYR A 2 7.14 9.46 -4.77
C TYR A 2 6.25 9.71 -6.01
N ASP A 3 6.67 9.32 -7.22
CA ASP A 3 5.90 9.54 -8.46
C ASP A 3 5.10 8.32 -8.95
N CYS A 4 5.26 7.16 -8.31
CA CYS A 4 4.52 5.94 -8.70
C CYS A 4 3.25 5.81 -7.86
N ASP A 5 2.14 5.44 -8.50
CA ASP A 5 0.90 5.13 -7.80
C ASP A 5 1.12 3.95 -6.85
N SER A 6 0.76 4.13 -5.57
CA SER A 6 0.94 3.14 -4.51
C SER A 6 0.26 1.78 -4.78
N ASN A 7 -0.69 1.73 -5.71
CA ASN A 7 -1.40 0.53 -6.13
C ASN A 7 -0.92 -0.04 -7.47
N ASP A 8 0.05 0.60 -8.11
CA ASP A 8 0.64 0.17 -9.37
C ASP A 8 1.76 -0.85 -9.12
N TRP A 9 1.95 -1.76 -10.07
CA TRP A 9 2.95 -2.82 -9.99
C TRP A 9 4.37 -2.23 -9.87
N GLU A 10 4.60 -1.06 -10.47
CA GLU A 10 5.86 -0.32 -10.36
C GLU A 10 6.21 0.01 -8.91
N TYR A 11 5.23 0.41 -8.09
CA TYR A 11 5.46 0.74 -6.69
C TYR A 11 5.89 -0.49 -5.90
N ALA A 12 5.29 -1.65 -6.17
CA ALA A 12 5.72 -2.92 -5.59
C ALA A 12 7.14 -3.30 -6.05
N LEU A 13 7.46 -3.12 -7.33
CA LEU A 13 8.81 -3.34 -7.86
C LEU A 13 9.83 -2.42 -7.18
N TRP A 14 9.58 -1.11 -7.11
CA TRP A 14 10.49 -0.14 -6.49
C TRP A 14 10.66 -0.36 -4.99
N SER A 15 9.61 -0.80 -4.29
CA SER A 15 9.71 -1.16 -2.88
C SER A 15 10.65 -2.36 -2.66
N SER A 16 10.68 -3.33 -3.59
CA SER A 16 11.61 -4.47 -3.51
C SER A 16 13.07 -4.03 -3.64
N LEU A 17 13.38 -3.12 -4.55
CA LEU A 17 14.72 -2.53 -4.72
C LEU A 17 15.11 -1.69 -3.49
N SER A 18 14.18 -0.88 -3.01
CA SER A 18 14.39 -0.04 -1.82
C SER A 18 14.69 -0.89 -0.59
N LEU A 19 13.97 -2.00 -0.41
CA LEU A 19 14.22 -2.96 0.67
C LEU A 19 15.59 -3.63 0.55
N GLU A 20 16.02 -3.99 -0.66
CA GLU A 20 17.36 -4.57 -0.87
C GLU A 20 18.46 -3.59 -0.42
N PHE A 21 18.39 -2.34 -0.88
CA PHE A 21 19.39 -1.34 -0.48
C PHE A 21 19.36 -1.04 1.01
N LEU A 22 18.17 -0.93 1.60
CA LEU A 22 18.01 -0.67 3.02
C LEU A 22 18.57 -1.82 3.89
N ALA A 23 18.32 -3.07 3.51
CA ALA A 23 18.86 -4.23 4.22
C ALA A 23 20.39 -4.29 4.14
N ARG A 24 20.97 -4.00 2.97
CA ARG A 24 22.43 -3.91 2.79
C ARG A 24 23.01 -2.77 3.62
N ALA A 25 22.35 -1.60 3.65
CA ALA A 25 22.76 -0.47 4.47
C ALA A 25 22.74 -0.81 5.96
N ALA A 26 21.67 -1.45 6.45
CA ALA A 26 21.57 -1.88 7.84
C ALA A 26 22.70 -2.84 8.24
N LEU A 27 23.02 -3.81 7.38
CA LEU A 27 24.10 -4.77 7.64
C LEU A 27 25.49 -4.09 7.56
N ALA A 28 25.70 -3.20 6.60
CA ALA A 28 26.95 -2.43 6.47
C ALA A 28 27.16 -1.47 7.64
N ASN A 29 26.09 -0.90 8.19
CA ASN A 29 26.14 -0.02 9.36
C ASN A 29 26.66 -0.74 10.61
N ILE A 30 26.41 -2.05 10.72
CA ILE A 30 27.04 -2.90 11.74
C ILE A 30 28.52 -3.15 11.37
N SER A 31 28.77 -3.63 10.15
CA SER A 31 30.11 -3.74 9.58
C SER A 31 30.07 -4.03 8.07
N PRO A 32 30.82 -3.30 7.23
CA PRO A 32 30.92 -3.60 5.79
C PRO A 32 31.45 -5.01 5.50
N ALA A 33 32.26 -5.58 6.40
CA ALA A 33 32.78 -6.95 6.27
C ALA A 33 31.67 -8.01 6.24
N LEU A 34 30.52 -7.72 6.86
CA LEU A 34 29.36 -8.61 6.85
C LEU A 34 28.67 -8.68 5.48
N LEU A 35 29.04 -7.83 4.52
CA LEU A 35 28.58 -7.93 3.14
C LEU A 35 29.54 -8.70 2.23
N ALA A 36 30.76 -8.98 2.66
CA ALA A 36 31.75 -9.66 1.84
C ALA A 36 31.32 -11.10 1.54
N GLU A 37 31.29 -11.46 0.25
CA GLU A 37 31.07 -12.86 -0.16
C GLU A 37 32.29 -13.70 0.24
N THR A 38 32.06 -14.87 0.84
CA THR A 38 33.14 -15.76 1.22
C THR A 38 33.86 -16.29 -0.02
N ASP A 39 35.16 -16.04 -0.10
CA ASP A 39 36.03 -16.52 -1.16
C ASP A 39 37.25 -17.24 -0.57
N ARG A 40 37.93 -18.05 -1.40
CA ARG A 40 39.05 -18.90 -0.97
C ARG A 40 40.21 -18.11 -0.38
N ASN A 41 40.45 -16.89 -0.87
CA ASN A 41 41.60 -16.06 -0.51
C ASN A 41 41.23 -14.95 0.48
N ALA A 42 39.96 -14.88 0.90
CA ALA A 42 39.40 -13.78 1.69
C ALA A 42 39.56 -12.40 1.03
N SER A 43 39.71 -12.35 -0.30
CA SER A 43 39.92 -11.12 -1.08
C SER A 43 38.76 -10.14 -0.92
N ASN A 44 37.51 -10.64 -0.88
CA ASN A 44 36.33 -9.80 -0.62
C ASN A 44 36.32 -9.24 0.79
N LEU A 45 36.77 -10.03 1.77
CA LEU A 45 36.86 -9.59 3.16
C LEU A 45 37.94 -8.53 3.34
N TYR A 46 39.12 -8.72 2.76
CA TYR A 46 40.20 -7.72 2.75
C TYR A 46 39.71 -6.40 2.15
N PHE A 47 39.04 -6.47 1.00
CA PHE A 47 38.46 -5.29 0.37
C PHE A 47 37.46 -4.58 1.27
N ALA A 48 36.53 -5.32 1.89
CA ALA A 48 35.52 -4.76 2.78
C ALA A 48 36.11 -4.14 4.06
N LEU A 49 37.29 -4.61 4.50
CA LEU A 49 38.05 -4.04 5.62
C LEU A 49 38.97 -2.87 5.19
N GLY A 50 38.98 -2.51 3.90
CA GLY A 50 39.76 -1.39 3.36
C GLY A 50 41.19 -1.72 2.91
N PHE A 51 41.55 -3.00 2.83
CA PHE A 51 42.85 -3.45 2.33
C PHE A 51 42.82 -3.68 0.81
N THR A 52 43.98 -3.56 0.16
CA THR A 52 44.15 -3.90 -1.26
C THR A 52 44.25 -5.43 -1.43
N PRO A 53 43.35 -6.06 -2.20
CA PRO A 53 43.41 -7.50 -2.45
C PRO A 53 44.65 -7.88 -3.28
N PHE A 54 45.16 -9.09 -3.04
CA PHE A 54 46.38 -9.59 -3.68
C PHE A 54 46.20 -10.00 -5.15
N GLU A 55 44.96 -10.22 -5.59
CA GLU A 55 44.62 -10.71 -6.92
C GLU A 55 44.70 -9.58 -7.97
N GLU A 56 45.38 -9.85 -9.09
CA GLU A 56 45.36 -8.95 -10.24
C GLU A 56 43.94 -8.90 -10.86
N ARG A 57 43.46 -7.69 -11.16
CA ARG A 57 42.09 -7.43 -11.69
C ARG A 57 40.96 -7.94 -10.78
N PHE A 58 41.15 -7.84 -9.47
CA PHE A 58 40.11 -8.14 -8.50
C PHE A 58 38.86 -7.27 -8.68
N SER A 59 37.69 -7.91 -8.65
CA SER A 59 36.38 -7.24 -8.61
C SER A 59 35.64 -7.67 -7.33
N PRO A 60 35.32 -6.73 -6.41
CA PRO A 60 34.66 -7.05 -5.16
C PRO A 60 33.29 -7.68 -5.38
N ARG A 61 33.01 -8.75 -4.62
CA ARG A 61 31.69 -9.40 -4.61
C ARG A 61 31.06 -9.33 -3.23
N SER A 62 29.78 -8.96 -3.22
CA SER A 62 28.94 -8.97 -2.04
C SER A 62 28.05 -10.21 -1.99
N ILE A 63 27.67 -10.63 -0.79
CA ILE A 63 26.70 -11.72 -0.58
C ILE A 63 25.36 -11.45 -1.28
N ALA A 64 24.66 -12.53 -1.59
CA ALA A 64 23.28 -12.51 -2.07
C ALA A 64 22.33 -11.88 -1.03
N ILE A 65 21.26 -11.24 -1.51
CA ILE A 65 20.31 -10.53 -0.64
C ILE A 65 19.61 -11.45 0.38
N SER A 66 19.39 -12.73 0.04
CA SER A 66 18.86 -13.72 0.98
C SER A 66 19.80 -13.96 2.16
N GLU A 67 21.11 -13.97 1.93
CA GLU A 67 22.12 -14.11 2.98
C GLU A 67 22.22 -12.82 3.83
N VAL A 68 21.99 -11.64 3.25
CA VAL A 68 21.88 -10.38 4.00
C VAL A 68 20.74 -10.47 5.03
N PHE A 69 19.54 -10.87 4.61
CA PHE A 69 18.40 -11.01 5.53
C PHE A 69 18.64 -12.05 6.61
N LYS A 70 19.25 -13.19 6.27
CA LYS A 70 19.61 -14.23 7.23
C LYS A 70 20.62 -13.72 8.28
N ARG A 71 21.63 -12.96 7.87
CA ARG A 71 22.60 -12.34 8.80
C ARG A 71 21.92 -11.31 9.70
N LEU A 72 21.04 -10.47 9.14
CA LEU A 72 20.26 -9.51 9.92
C LEU A 72 19.39 -10.20 10.96
N ALA A 73 18.71 -11.30 10.62
CA ALA A 73 17.93 -12.09 11.58
C ALA A 73 18.78 -12.72 12.69
N GLY A 74 20.04 -13.07 12.39
CA GLY A 74 20.99 -13.58 13.39
C GLY A 74 21.58 -12.51 14.31
N ILE A 75 21.62 -11.25 13.88
CA ILE A 75 22.30 -10.15 14.60
C ILE A 75 21.30 -9.21 15.29
N LEU A 76 20.16 -8.94 14.68
CA LEU A 76 19.15 -7.99 15.16
C LEU A 76 17.97 -8.75 15.79
N PRO A 77 17.79 -8.72 17.13
CA PRO A 77 16.72 -9.46 17.79
C PRO A 77 15.30 -9.08 17.33
N GLU A 78 15.09 -7.80 17.00
CA GLU A 78 13.81 -7.29 16.50
C GLU A 78 13.53 -7.68 15.04
N PHE A 79 14.56 -8.11 14.30
CA PHE A 79 14.42 -8.60 12.93
C PHE A 79 13.99 -10.07 12.93
N THR A 80 12.69 -10.27 13.18
CA THR A 80 12.10 -11.61 13.26
C THR A 80 12.17 -12.41 11.95
N LYS A 81 11.91 -13.73 12.05
CA LYS A 81 11.87 -14.64 10.90
C LYS A 81 10.81 -14.27 9.86
N GLU A 82 9.72 -13.62 10.28
CA GLU A 82 8.69 -13.11 9.38
C GLU A 82 9.24 -11.97 8.51
N HIS A 83 10.09 -11.08 9.05
CA HIS A 83 10.76 -10.03 8.29
C HIS A 83 11.77 -10.62 7.28
N GLU A 84 12.56 -11.61 7.72
CA GLU A 84 13.47 -12.35 6.83
C GLU A 84 12.71 -12.99 5.66
N SER A 85 11.68 -13.79 5.98
CA SER A 85 10.89 -14.52 4.99
C SER A 85 10.22 -13.57 4.01
N PHE A 86 9.65 -12.47 4.51
CA PHE A 86 9.08 -11.43 3.66
C PHE A 86 10.14 -10.80 2.75
N GLY A 87 11.28 -10.40 3.29
CA GLY A 87 12.36 -9.75 2.53
C GLY A 87 12.86 -10.64 1.39
N VAL A 88 13.07 -11.93 1.65
CA VAL A 88 13.48 -12.91 0.64
C VAL A 88 12.45 -13.03 -0.48
N VAL A 89 11.16 -13.18 -0.14
CA VAL A 89 10.08 -13.30 -1.14
C VAL A 89 9.91 -12.01 -1.94
N HIS A 90 9.88 -10.87 -1.26
CA HIS A 90 9.61 -9.58 -1.87
C HIS A 90 10.73 -9.13 -2.82
N THR A 91 11.98 -9.29 -2.41
CA THR A 91 13.16 -9.04 -3.29
C THR A 91 13.30 -10.11 -4.37
N GLY A 92 12.87 -11.35 -4.11
CA GLY A 92 12.86 -12.44 -5.09
C GLY A 92 11.91 -12.20 -6.26
N LYS A 93 10.73 -11.61 -6.02
CA LYS A 93 9.76 -11.22 -7.08
C LYS A 93 10.39 -10.33 -8.14
N ARG A 94 11.29 -9.42 -7.76
CA ARG A 94 12.07 -8.59 -8.70
C ARG A 94 12.88 -9.42 -9.68
N ASN A 95 13.52 -10.49 -9.20
CA ASN A 95 14.33 -11.34 -10.08
C ASN A 95 13.45 -12.05 -11.12
N ALA A 96 12.24 -12.47 -10.73
CA ALA A 96 11.28 -13.03 -11.68
C ALA A 96 10.82 -11.98 -12.71
N GLU A 97 10.40 -10.81 -12.24
CA GLU A 97 9.96 -9.70 -13.11
C GLU A 97 11.01 -9.28 -14.13
N LEU A 98 12.26 -9.08 -13.69
CA LEU A 98 13.32 -8.51 -14.53
C LEU A 98 14.10 -9.55 -15.34
N HIS A 99 14.10 -10.83 -14.95
CA HIS A 99 14.98 -11.84 -15.57
C HIS A 99 14.25 -13.05 -16.14
N SER A 100 13.05 -13.42 -15.67
CA SER A 100 12.31 -14.55 -16.23
C SER A 100 11.18 -14.13 -17.18
N GLY A 101 10.81 -12.84 -17.19
CA GLY A 101 9.66 -12.34 -17.96
C GLY A 101 8.31 -12.73 -17.34
N GLU A 102 8.31 -13.21 -16.09
CA GLU A 102 7.10 -13.43 -15.32
C GLU A 102 6.53 -12.10 -14.82
N LEU A 103 5.21 -11.93 -14.84
CA LEU A 103 4.52 -10.76 -14.28
C LEU A 103 4.33 -10.94 -12.77
N ALA A 104 5.44 -10.99 -12.04
CA ALA A 104 5.53 -11.33 -10.62
C ALA A 104 4.87 -10.30 -9.70
N PHE A 105 4.71 -9.05 -10.17
CA PHE A 105 4.03 -7.98 -9.44
C PHE A 105 2.62 -7.65 -9.97
N GLU A 106 2.21 -8.18 -11.12
CA GLU A 106 0.88 -7.92 -11.66
C GLU A 106 -0.21 -8.51 -10.73
N GLY A 107 -1.25 -7.70 -10.46
CA GLY A 107 -2.36 -8.09 -9.59
C GLY A 107 -2.02 -8.19 -8.09
N VAL A 108 -0.79 -7.84 -7.68
CA VAL A 108 -0.40 -7.83 -6.27
C VAL A 108 -0.99 -6.61 -5.56
N LYS A 109 -2.01 -6.86 -4.75
CA LYS A 109 -2.71 -5.83 -3.96
C LYS A 109 -1.81 -5.20 -2.89
N GLY A 110 -1.78 -3.87 -2.82
CA GLY A 110 -1.00 -3.10 -1.83
C GLY A 110 -1.21 -3.57 -0.40
N SER A 111 -2.46 -3.83 -0.01
CA SER A 111 -2.84 -4.32 1.32
C SER A 111 -2.14 -5.60 1.77
N THR A 112 -1.69 -6.44 0.84
CA THR A 112 -1.09 -7.75 1.14
C THR A 112 0.38 -7.67 1.54
N TRP A 113 1.09 -6.62 1.12
CA TRP A 113 2.54 -6.52 1.31
C TRP A 113 2.99 -5.23 1.98
N GLN A 114 2.29 -4.10 1.77
CA GLN A 114 2.69 -2.79 2.32
C GLN A 114 2.86 -2.79 3.85
N PRO A 115 1.95 -3.39 4.66
CA PRO A 115 2.15 -3.40 6.10
C PRO A 115 3.47 -4.10 6.50
N ARG A 116 3.75 -5.27 5.91
CA ARG A 116 4.96 -6.03 6.23
C ARG A 116 6.22 -5.36 5.69
N PHE A 117 6.14 -4.72 4.53
CA PHE A 117 7.20 -3.88 3.98
C PHE A 117 7.57 -2.77 4.96
N TYR A 118 6.58 -1.98 5.41
CA TYR A 118 6.84 -0.89 6.34
C TYR A 118 7.33 -1.36 7.71
N GLN A 119 6.81 -2.47 8.24
CA GLN A 119 7.36 -3.09 9.47
C GLN A 119 8.84 -3.44 9.30
N THR A 120 9.18 -4.10 8.20
CA THR A 120 10.55 -4.52 7.89
C THR A 120 11.47 -3.29 7.76
N CYS A 121 11.06 -2.28 6.99
CA CYS A 121 11.80 -1.03 6.86
C CYS A 121 12.00 -0.33 8.21
N LYS A 122 10.95 -0.25 9.04
CA LYS A 122 11.01 0.37 10.36
C LYS A 122 12.03 -0.33 11.27
N VAL A 123 12.06 -1.66 11.31
CA VAL A 123 13.05 -2.42 12.10
C VAL A 123 14.47 -2.16 11.60
N LEU A 124 14.69 -2.19 10.28
CA LEU A 124 16.01 -1.93 9.68
C LEU A 124 16.50 -0.50 9.96
N LEU A 125 15.64 0.50 9.78
CA LEU A 125 15.96 1.91 10.02
C LEU A 125 16.24 2.17 11.50
N THR A 126 15.44 1.59 12.40
CA THR A 126 15.66 1.69 13.85
C THR A 126 17.02 1.13 14.26
N SER A 127 17.50 0.05 13.62
CA SER A 127 18.84 -0.51 13.86
C SER A 127 19.98 0.45 13.51
N MET A 128 19.71 1.44 12.65
CA MET A 128 20.64 2.49 12.25
C MET A 128 20.35 3.83 12.94
N SER A 129 19.42 3.88 13.90
CA SER A 129 18.93 5.12 14.54
C SER A 129 18.33 6.14 13.57
N ILE A 130 17.72 5.66 12.47
CA ILE A 130 17.05 6.50 11.47
C ILE A 130 15.53 6.34 11.65
N PRO A 131 14.75 7.43 11.69
CA PRO A 131 13.30 7.36 11.78
C PRO A 131 12.65 7.04 10.41
N LEU A 132 11.45 6.46 10.40
CA LEU A 132 10.80 6.01 9.15
C LEU A 132 10.48 7.20 8.22
N GLU A 133 10.16 8.36 8.80
CA GLU A 133 9.84 9.60 8.10
C GLU A 133 10.99 10.10 7.22
N GLU A 134 12.25 9.83 7.58
CA GLU A 134 13.41 10.21 6.77
C GLU A 134 13.54 9.34 5.50
N PHE A 135 12.98 8.13 5.52
CA PHE A 135 13.04 7.22 4.39
C PHE A 135 11.87 7.41 3.41
N VAL A 136 10.64 7.52 3.92
CA VAL A 136 9.42 7.57 3.08
C VAL A 136 8.71 8.93 3.09
N GLY A 137 9.19 9.88 3.89
CA GLY A 137 8.52 11.17 4.10
C GLY A 137 7.42 11.09 5.17
N LYS A 138 7.05 12.26 5.71
CA LYS A 138 6.11 12.36 6.83
C LYS A 138 4.73 11.77 6.52
N ASN A 139 4.13 12.17 5.40
CA ASN A 139 2.78 11.73 5.03
C ASN A 139 2.71 10.20 4.85
N GLU A 140 3.67 9.62 4.13
CA GLU A 140 3.68 8.17 3.90
C GLU A 140 4.04 7.41 5.19
N ALA A 141 4.85 7.97 6.08
CA ALA A 141 5.12 7.36 7.39
C ALA A 141 3.86 7.31 8.28
N GLU A 142 2.97 8.31 8.20
CA GLU A 142 1.67 8.27 8.88
C GLU A 142 0.76 7.17 8.31
N VAL A 143 0.73 7.01 6.98
CA VAL A 143 0.01 5.91 6.32
C VAL A 143 0.58 4.56 6.73
N ALA A 144 1.91 4.42 6.69
CA ALA A 144 2.62 3.22 7.11
C ALA A 144 2.26 2.85 8.55
N LYS A 145 2.21 3.82 9.48
CA LYS A 145 1.77 3.57 10.86
C LYS A 145 0.35 3.02 10.92
N LYS A 146 -0.61 3.64 10.22
CA LYS A 146 -2.00 3.14 10.17
C LYS A 146 -2.08 1.71 9.62
N LEU A 147 -1.32 1.39 8.58
CA LEU A 147 -1.25 0.04 7.99
C LEU A 147 -0.65 -0.99 8.95
N ILE A 148 0.43 -0.62 9.65
CA ILE A 148 1.09 -1.46 10.65
C ILE A 148 0.15 -1.76 11.81
N ASP A 149 -0.49 -0.73 12.37
CA ASP A 149 -1.41 -0.84 13.50
C ASP A 149 -2.65 -1.68 13.10
N ALA A 150 -3.17 -1.47 11.89
CA ALA A 150 -4.28 -2.24 11.35
C ALA A 150 -3.94 -3.73 11.16
N ALA A 151 -2.72 -4.05 10.73
CA ALA A 151 -2.25 -5.42 10.56
C ALA A 151 -1.97 -6.14 11.90
N ALA A 152 -1.72 -5.39 12.98
CA ALA A 152 -1.48 -5.94 14.31
C ALA A 152 -2.77 -6.19 15.11
N ASP A 153 -3.90 -5.60 14.69
CA ASP A 153 -5.20 -5.75 15.36
C ASP A 153 -5.84 -7.12 15.08
N GLU A 154 -5.54 -8.07 15.93
CA GLU A 154 -6.10 -9.43 15.89
C GLU A 154 -7.61 -9.47 16.18
N SER A 155 -8.15 -8.47 16.91
CA SER A 155 -9.58 -8.41 17.23
C SER A 155 -10.45 -8.18 16.00
N ALA A 156 -9.86 -7.57 14.95
CA ALA A 156 -10.50 -7.34 13.67
C ALA A 156 -11.01 -8.62 13.00
N LYS A 157 -10.44 -9.80 13.33
CA LYS A 157 -10.88 -11.10 12.79
C LYS A 157 -12.35 -11.43 13.09
N ALA A 158 -12.94 -10.81 14.11
CA ALA A 158 -14.37 -10.95 14.44
C ALA A 158 -15.30 -10.54 13.28
N VAL A 159 -14.87 -9.62 12.40
CA VAL A 159 -15.64 -9.17 11.24
C VAL A 159 -16.03 -10.33 10.29
N LYS A 160 -15.23 -11.41 10.27
CA LYS A 160 -15.58 -12.61 9.48
C LYS A 160 -16.89 -13.23 9.95
N GLY A 161 -17.15 -13.23 11.26
CA GLY A 161 -18.41 -13.72 11.82
C GLY A 161 -19.61 -12.88 11.39
N GLU A 162 -19.47 -11.55 11.40
CA GLU A 162 -20.50 -10.63 10.92
C GLU A 162 -20.76 -10.81 9.42
N MET A 163 -19.71 -10.87 8.61
CA MET A 163 -19.80 -11.13 7.18
C MET A 163 -20.57 -12.43 6.90
N GLU A 164 -20.25 -13.51 7.62
CA GLU A 164 -20.95 -14.79 7.49
C GLU A 164 -22.42 -14.72 7.93
N ALA A 165 -22.74 -13.96 8.99
CA ALA A 165 -24.11 -13.76 9.43
C ALA A 165 -24.94 -13.05 8.36
N HIS A 166 -24.42 -11.96 7.77
CA HIS A 166 -25.08 -11.25 6.67
C HIS A 166 -25.21 -12.13 5.42
N ARG A 167 -24.21 -12.97 5.13
CA ARG A 167 -24.25 -13.90 4.00
C ARG A 167 -25.36 -14.95 4.17
N LYS A 168 -25.55 -15.48 5.38
CA LYS A 168 -26.66 -16.41 5.68
C LYS A 168 -28.02 -15.74 5.49
N VAL A 169 -28.20 -14.52 5.99
CA VAL A 169 -29.44 -13.75 5.81
C VAL A 169 -29.70 -13.48 4.33
N TRP A 170 -28.69 -13.09 3.57
CA TRP A 170 -28.78 -12.89 2.14
C TRP A 170 -29.20 -14.18 1.41
N ASN A 171 -28.56 -15.30 1.73
CA ASN A 171 -28.85 -16.60 1.14
C ASN A 171 -30.19 -17.22 1.55
N ALA A 172 -30.89 -16.63 2.53
CA ALA A 172 -32.26 -17.01 2.88
C ALA A 172 -33.31 -16.21 2.10
N LYS A 173 -32.94 -15.08 1.46
CA LYS A 173 -33.88 -14.26 0.68
C LYS A 173 -34.34 -14.98 -0.59
N PRO A 174 -35.60 -14.84 -1.01
CA PRO A 174 -36.09 -15.25 -2.33
C PRO A 174 -35.30 -14.62 -3.49
N ASP A 175 -35.25 -15.29 -4.63
CA ASP A 175 -34.46 -14.83 -5.78
C ASP A 175 -34.97 -13.53 -6.41
N ASP A 176 -36.29 -13.32 -6.41
CA ASP A 176 -36.94 -12.09 -6.85
C ASP A 176 -36.55 -10.91 -5.94
N GLU A 177 -36.54 -11.12 -4.62
CA GLU A 177 -36.08 -10.11 -3.66
C GLU A 177 -34.59 -9.81 -3.85
N ARG A 178 -33.74 -10.83 -4.02
CA ARG A 178 -32.30 -10.62 -4.27
C ARG A 178 -32.05 -9.82 -5.54
N SER A 179 -32.81 -10.08 -6.60
CA SER A 179 -32.69 -9.34 -7.86
C SER A 179 -33.04 -7.87 -7.65
N ALA A 180 -34.17 -7.58 -7.00
CA ALA A 180 -34.62 -6.22 -6.74
C ALA A 180 -33.60 -5.41 -5.91
N VAL A 181 -33.10 -5.99 -4.81
CA VAL A 181 -32.14 -5.28 -3.95
C VAL A 181 -30.77 -5.15 -4.63
N LYS A 182 -30.35 -6.09 -5.49
CA LYS A 182 -29.15 -5.93 -6.33
C LYS A 182 -29.26 -4.73 -7.26
N THR A 183 -30.41 -4.57 -7.91
CA THR A 183 -30.66 -3.40 -8.78
C THR A 183 -30.64 -2.11 -7.96
N GLN A 184 -31.28 -2.09 -6.80
CA GLN A 184 -31.25 -0.92 -5.91
C GLN A 184 -29.83 -0.57 -5.46
N ALA A 185 -29.01 -1.58 -5.14
CA ALA A 185 -27.62 -1.39 -4.76
C ALA A 185 -26.78 -0.80 -5.89
N ALA A 186 -27.01 -1.21 -7.14
CA ALA A 186 -26.32 -0.66 -8.32
C ALA A 186 -26.69 0.82 -8.57
N VAL A 187 -27.94 1.20 -8.29
CA VAL A 187 -28.41 2.60 -8.37
C VAL A 187 -27.84 3.45 -7.24
N TRP A 188 -27.81 2.93 -6.01
CA TRP A 188 -27.29 3.66 -4.85
C TRP A 188 -25.78 3.84 -4.89
N ALA A 189 -25.04 2.77 -5.19
CA ALA A 189 -23.59 2.77 -5.14
C ALA A 189 -23.03 3.48 -6.37
N THR A 190 -23.20 4.80 -6.56
CA THR A 190 -22.60 5.52 -7.70
C THR A 190 -21.16 5.95 -7.40
N ARG A 191 -20.36 6.14 -8.47
CA ARG A 191 -18.93 6.52 -8.35
C ARG A 191 -18.70 7.88 -7.69
N GLN A 192 -19.72 8.74 -7.67
CA GLN A 192 -19.65 10.06 -7.05
C GLN A 192 -19.73 9.99 -5.51
N TYR A 193 -20.48 9.01 -4.97
CA TYR A 193 -20.67 8.89 -3.52
C TYR A 193 -19.54 8.11 -2.84
N GLY A 194 -18.93 7.14 -3.51
CA GLY A 194 -17.83 6.36 -2.93
C GLY A 194 -17.14 5.44 -3.95
N HIS A 195 -16.15 4.70 -3.47
CA HIS A 195 -15.42 3.73 -4.28
C HIS A 195 -16.22 2.43 -4.41
N ARG A 196 -16.63 2.09 -5.65
CA ARG A 196 -17.42 0.88 -5.93
C ARG A 196 -16.57 -0.39 -5.76
N VAL A 197 -17.08 -1.34 -4.99
CA VAL A 197 -16.50 -2.69 -4.85
C VAL A 197 -17.61 -3.75 -4.79
N ASP A 198 -17.24 -5.00 -4.93
CA ASP A 198 -18.15 -6.12 -4.65
C ASP A 198 -18.22 -6.41 -3.16
N CYS A 199 -19.43 -6.58 -2.64
CA CYS A 199 -19.63 -6.93 -1.23
C CYS A 199 -19.08 -8.34 -0.95
N PRO A 200 -18.21 -8.51 0.06
CA PRO A 200 -17.63 -9.82 0.40
C PRO A 200 -18.65 -10.80 0.99
N SER A 201 -19.81 -10.31 1.45
CA SER A 201 -20.91 -11.12 1.98
C SER A 201 -21.87 -11.60 0.89
N CYS A 202 -22.39 -10.70 0.05
CA CYS A 202 -23.47 -11.00 -0.89
C CYS A 202 -23.12 -10.86 -2.39
N GLY A 203 -21.91 -10.38 -2.72
CA GLY A 203 -21.47 -10.16 -4.09
C GLY A 203 -22.23 -9.08 -4.87
N SER A 204 -22.99 -8.21 -4.18
CA SER A 204 -23.64 -7.05 -4.80
C SER A 204 -22.72 -5.84 -4.78
N THR A 205 -22.93 -4.89 -5.69
CA THR A 205 -22.19 -3.62 -5.70
C THR A 205 -22.40 -2.86 -4.40
N ALA A 206 -21.31 -2.41 -3.80
CA ALA A 206 -21.26 -1.72 -2.52
C ALA A 206 -20.22 -0.58 -2.58
N LEU A 207 -20.17 0.25 -1.53
CA LEU A 207 -19.26 1.39 -1.47
C LEU A 207 -18.23 1.23 -0.35
N ILE A 208 -16.99 1.59 -0.67
CA ILE A 208 -15.93 1.91 0.27
C ILE A 208 -15.78 3.43 0.32
N PHE A 209 -15.53 3.91 1.52
CA PHE A 209 -15.20 5.29 1.81
C PHE A 209 -13.83 5.33 2.50
N GLY A 210 -13.18 6.47 2.42
CA GLY A 210 -11.81 6.64 2.84
C GLY A 210 -11.46 8.09 3.07
N GLU A 211 -10.31 8.30 3.67
CA GLU A 211 -9.74 9.63 3.92
C GLU A 211 -8.56 9.88 2.96
N PRO A 212 -8.33 11.13 2.55
CA PRO A 212 -7.19 11.47 1.69
C PRO A 212 -5.87 11.24 2.43
N VAL A 213 -4.91 10.64 1.74
CA VAL A 213 -3.55 10.37 2.26
C VAL A 213 -2.43 10.96 1.42
N SER A 214 -2.77 11.54 0.26
CA SER A 214 -1.84 12.30 -0.58
C SER A 214 -2.37 13.71 -0.82
N ALA A 215 -1.47 14.61 -1.22
CA ALA A 215 -1.91 15.83 -1.89
C ALA A 215 -2.63 15.48 -3.21
N PRO A 216 -3.61 16.28 -3.64
CA PRO A 216 -4.20 16.12 -4.96
C PRO A 216 -3.15 16.38 -6.04
N THR A 217 -3.16 15.54 -7.07
CA THR A 217 -2.34 15.71 -8.28
C THR A 217 -3.24 16.17 -9.41
N GLN A 218 -2.76 17.13 -10.20
CA GLN A 218 -3.53 17.74 -11.27
C GLN A 218 -2.92 17.38 -12.61
N LYS A 219 -3.78 17.06 -13.56
CA LYS A 219 -3.42 16.90 -14.97
C LYS A 219 -4.41 17.72 -15.80
N LEU A 220 -3.88 18.43 -16.79
CA LEU A 220 -4.69 19.06 -17.81
C LEU A 220 -4.84 18.06 -18.96
N ASP A 221 -6.08 17.76 -19.34
CA ASP A 221 -6.39 16.87 -20.46
C ASP A 221 -7.55 17.46 -21.26
N ASP A 222 -7.35 17.70 -22.55
CA ASP A 222 -8.34 18.28 -23.47
C ASP A 222 -9.12 19.53 -22.95
N GLY A 223 -8.48 20.37 -22.12
CA GLY A 223 -9.08 21.58 -21.55
C GLY A 223 -9.83 21.38 -20.23
N GLU A 224 -9.90 20.13 -19.74
CA GLU A 224 -10.41 19.78 -18.42
C GLU A 224 -9.26 19.64 -17.42
N ILE A 225 -9.55 19.95 -16.15
CA ILE A 225 -8.64 19.74 -15.03
C ILE A 225 -9.04 18.45 -14.33
N ILE A 226 -8.19 17.44 -14.44
CA ILE A 226 -8.36 16.15 -13.77
C ILE A 226 -7.55 16.18 -12.48
N GLU A 227 -8.24 16.22 -11.36
CA GLU A 227 -7.66 16.10 -10.03
C GLU A 227 -7.76 14.68 -9.52
N SER A 228 -6.64 14.07 -9.13
CA SER A 228 -6.60 12.71 -8.56
C SER A 228 -5.90 12.70 -7.22
N GLN A 229 -6.51 12.02 -6.25
CA GLN A 229 -6.02 11.93 -4.88
C GLN A 229 -6.15 10.52 -4.31
N ASP A 230 -5.09 10.03 -3.68
CA ASP A 230 -5.10 8.73 -3.02
C ASP A 230 -5.87 8.79 -1.71
N HIS A 231 -6.71 7.78 -1.49
CA HIS A 231 -7.50 7.60 -0.29
C HIS A 231 -7.19 6.27 0.38
N LEU A 232 -7.19 6.28 1.71
CA LEU A 232 -7.08 5.09 2.54
C LEU A 232 -8.47 4.70 3.07
N PRO A 233 -8.92 3.44 2.90
CA PRO A 233 -10.24 3.02 3.35
C PRO A 233 -10.47 3.18 4.85
N THR A 234 -11.62 3.72 5.22
CA THR A 234 -12.06 3.92 6.62
C THR A 234 -13.29 3.10 6.95
N HIS A 235 -14.24 2.98 6.02
CA HIS A 235 -15.44 2.18 6.22
C HIS A 235 -16.03 1.67 4.89
N PHE A 236 -16.88 0.65 5.01
CA PHE A 236 -17.57 -0.03 3.93
C PHE A 236 -19.06 -0.14 4.25
N GLU A 237 -19.89 0.07 3.24
CA GLU A 237 -21.34 -0.10 3.35
C GLU A 237 -21.93 -0.86 2.15
N CYS A 238 -22.75 -1.88 2.45
CA CYS A 238 -23.55 -2.58 1.47
C CYS A 238 -25.04 -2.44 1.78
N VAL A 239 -25.78 -1.71 0.95
CA VAL A 239 -27.24 -1.59 1.08
C VAL A 239 -27.98 -2.89 0.74
N ALA A 240 -27.35 -3.82 0.01
CA ALA A 240 -28.01 -5.07 -0.40
C ALA A 240 -28.18 -6.08 0.73
N CYS A 241 -27.11 -6.34 1.50
CA CYS A 241 -27.18 -7.26 2.65
C CYS A 241 -27.15 -6.53 4.00
N GLY A 242 -27.00 -5.20 4.01
CA GLY A 242 -26.90 -4.38 5.23
C GLY A 242 -25.56 -4.47 5.95
N LEU A 243 -24.54 -5.10 5.37
CA LEU A 243 -23.22 -5.22 5.98
C LEU A 243 -22.55 -3.84 6.05
N LYS A 244 -22.12 -3.46 7.25
CA LYS A 244 -21.32 -2.26 7.51
C LYS A 244 -20.05 -2.65 8.24
N ILE A 245 -18.90 -2.20 7.74
CA ILE A 245 -17.60 -2.46 8.37
C ILE A 245 -16.92 -1.10 8.56
N ALA A 246 -16.50 -0.82 9.80
CA ALA A 246 -15.76 0.39 10.13
C ALA A 246 -14.36 0.01 10.64
N GLY A 247 -13.35 0.78 10.24
CA GLY A 247 -11.96 0.62 10.65
C GLY A 247 -11.12 -0.14 9.62
N LEU A 248 -9.91 0.38 9.39
CA LEU A 248 -8.95 -0.18 8.43
C LEU A 248 -8.56 -1.63 8.75
N SER A 249 -8.39 -1.98 10.03
CA SER A 249 -8.06 -3.36 10.45
C SER A 249 -9.12 -4.36 10.02
N ARG A 250 -10.40 -4.03 10.27
CA ARG A 250 -11.54 -4.89 9.88
C ARG A 250 -11.69 -4.98 8.37
N LEU A 251 -11.46 -3.88 7.65
CA LEU A 251 -11.44 -3.88 6.18
C LEU A 251 -10.30 -4.74 5.62
N ALA A 252 -9.13 -4.74 6.24
CA ALA A 252 -7.98 -5.55 5.80
C ALA A 252 -8.27 -7.05 5.88
N VAL A 253 -8.96 -7.48 6.95
CA VAL A 253 -9.36 -8.88 7.14
C VAL A 253 -10.26 -9.41 6.01
N VAL A 254 -11.07 -8.55 5.41
CA VAL A 254 -11.98 -8.90 4.30
C VAL A 254 -11.44 -8.50 2.93
N GLY A 255 -10.18 -8.06 2.84
CA GLY A 255 -9.52 -7.72 1.57
C GLY A 255 -10.01 -6.41 0.93
N LEU A 256 -10.49 -5.46 1.74
CA LEU A 256 -11.04 -4.16 1.33
C LEU A 256 -10.21 -2.96 1.85
N SER A 257 -8.94 -3.17 2.20
CA SER A 257 -8.07 -2.11 2.74
C SER A 257 -7.07 -1.55 1.72
N ASP A 258 -7.21 -1.90 0.44
CA ASP A 258 -6.37 -1.34 -0.62
C ASP A 258 -6.62 0.17 -0.76
N ARG A 259 -5.55 0.95 -0.96
CA ARG A 259 -5.67 2.36 -1.33
C ARG A 259 -6.43 2.47 -2.64
N TYR A 260 -7.23 3.53 -2.79
CA TYR A 260 -7.94 3.80 -4.04
C TYR A 260 -7.79 5.27 -4.42
N LYS A 261 -7.90 5.55 -5.72
CA LYS A 261 -7.90 6.91 -6.23
C LYS A 261 -9.31 7.46 -6.33
N LYS A 262 -9.48 8.67 -5.80
CA LYS A 262 -10.63 9.51 -6.11
C LYS A 262 -10.20 10.48 -7.18
N THR A 263 -10.86 10.42 -8.34
CA THR A 263 -10.63 11.32 -9.47
C THR A 263 -11.85 12.20 -9.66
N GLN A 264 -11.62 13.50 -9.76
CA GLN A 264 -12.61 14.52 -10.05
C GLN A 264 -12.17 15.29 -11.30
N THR A 265 -13.11 15.54 -12.20
CA THR A 265 -12.87 16.27 -13.43
C THR A 265 -13.63 17.57 -13.34
N TYR A 266 -12.96 18.68 -13.64
CA TYR A 266 -13.51 20.03 -13.60
C TYR A 266 -13.32 20.70 -14.96
N ASP A 267 -14.29 21.50 -15.37
CA ASP A 267 -14.06 22.49 -16.43
C ASP A 267 -13.09 23.56 -15.92
N ALA A 268 -12.16 24.02 -16.75
CA ALA A 268 -11.16 25.00 -16.34
C ALA A 268 -11.79 26.33 -15.87
N ALA A 269 -12.92 26.74 -16.46
CA ALA A 269 -13.63 27.94 -16.04
C ALA A 269 -14.28 27.76 -14.66
N GLU A 270 -14.84 26.58 -14.36
CA GLU A 270 -15.43 26.26 -13.05
C GLU A 270 -14.35 26.13 -11.97
N TYR A 271 -13.23 25.49 -12.28
CA TYR A 271 -12.14 25.27 -11.34
C TYR A 271 -11.48 26.58 -10.86
N TYR A 272 -11.33 27.56 -11.76
CA TYR A 272 -10.77 28.87 -11.46
C TYR A 272 -11.83 29.95 -11.21
N ALA A 273 -13.12 29.59 -11.22
CA ALA A 273 -14.17 30.52 -10.84
C ALA A 273 -13.91 31.01 -9.42
N PRO A 274 -13.99 32.33 -9.16
CA PRO A 274 -14.05 32.83 -7.79
C PRO A 274 -15.18 32.09 -7.07
N ALA A 275 -14.96 31.65 -5.83
CA ALA A 275 -16.05 31.10 -5.03
C ALA A 275 -17.20 32.11 -5.06
N ASP A 276 -18.37 31.69 -5.54
CA ASP A 276 -19.53 32.57 -5.68
C ASP A 276 -19.76 33.28 -4.34
N ASP A 277 -19.45 34.57 -4.31
CA ASP A 277 -19.77 35.42 -3.18
C ASP A 277 -21.25 35.76 -3.30
N TRP A 278 -22.08 34.83 -2.80
CA TRP A 278 -23.53 34.98 -2.72
C TRP A 278 -23.97 36.20 -1.86
N SER A 279 -23.05 37.01 -1.33
CA SER A 279 -23.36 38.19 -0.51
C SER A 279 -23.97 39.36 -1.29
N HIS A 280 -23.97 39.33 -2.63
CA HIS A 280 -24.43 40.44 -3.46
C HIS A 280 -25.73 40.22 -4.25
N TYR A 281 -26.37 39.05 -4.13
CA TYR A 281 -27.70 38.83 -4.69
C TYR A 281 -28.75 39.07 -3.60
N GLU A 282 -29.31 40.28 -3.54
CA GLU A 282 -30.57 40.50 -2.85
C GLU A 282 -31.68 39.86 -3.70
N ASP A 283 -32.42 38.91 -3.14
CA ASP A 283 -33.60 38.34 -3.80
C ASP A 283 -34.64 39.46 -4.02
N ASP A 284 -34.78 39.91 -5.28
CA ASP A 284 -35.86 40.81 -5.69
C ASP A 284 -37.18 40.02 -5.74
N ASN A 285 -37.85 39.95 -4.60
CA ASN A 285 -39.15 39.32 -4.44
C ASN A 285 -40.31 40.24 -4.85
N ASN A 286 -40.06 41.23 -5.71
CA ASN A 286 -41.01 42.29 -6.04
C ASN A 286 -41.38 42.37 -7.54
N GLU A 287 -41.20 41.28 -8.29
CA GLU A 287 -41.77 41.19 -9.65
C GLU A 287 -43.32 41.19 -9.60
N PRO A 288 -44.00 42.04 -10.41
CA PRO A 288 -45.45 42.20 -10.41
C PRO A 288 -46.24 41.09 -11.12
#